data_AF-A0A4D7YQ76-F1
#
_entry.id   AF-A0A4D7YQ76-F1
#
_cell.length_a   1.000
_cell.length_b   1.000
_cell.length_c   1.000
_cell.angle_alpha   90.00
_cell.angle_beta   90.00
_cell.angle_gamma   90.00
#
_symmetry.space_group_name_H-M   'P 1'
#
loop_
_entity.id
_entity.type
_entity.pdbx_description
1 polymer ?
#
loop_
_entity_poly.entity_id
_entity_poly.type
_entity_poly.pdbx_seq_one_letter_code
_entity_poly.pdbx_strand_id
1 'polypeptide(L)' 'MRSWQVERRKRTKHLIELGGLVVKAGIVELTGDDRAVILGALIWAGEKLQTSDGERAHGIWTDKGKRALAAQKI' A
#
# COMPACT_ATOMS: atom_id res chain seq x y z
N MET A 1 24.97 17.22 6.51
CA MET A 1 24.71 16.03 5.65
C MET A 1 24.37 16.52 4.25
N ARG A 2 24.95 15.96 3.18
CA ARG A 2 24.69 16.45 1.81
C ARG A 2 23.20 16.23 1.46
N SER A 3 22.53 17.23 0.88
CA SER A 3 21.09 17.22 0.59
C SER A 3 20.62 15.94 -0.12
N TRP A 4 21.38 15.45 -1.10
CA TRP A 4 21.12 14.20 -1.81
C TRP A 4 21.00 12.96 -0.90
N GLN A 5 21.80 12.88 0.17
CA GLN A 5 21.73 11.75 1.10
C GLN A 5 20.44 11.76 1.92
N VAL A 6 19.93 12.96 2.24
CA VAL A 6 18.66 13.12 2.98
C VAL A 6 17.50 12.68 2.10
N GLU A 7 17.48 13.13 0.84
CA GLU A 7 16.44 12.75 -0.12
C GLU A 7 16.45 11.26 -0.44
N ARG A 8 17.63 10.64 -0.56
CA ARG A 8 17.73 9.18 -0.72
C ARG A 8 17.16 8.43 0.49
N ARG A 9 17.47 8.85 1.72
CA ARG A 9 16.92 8.21 2.93
C ARG A 9 15.40 8.34 3.01
N LYS A 10 14.85 9.51 2.69
CA LYS A 10 13.40 9.71 2.64
C LYS A 10 12.75 8.79 1.61
N ARG A 11 13.30 8.70 0.39
CA ARG A 11 12.80 7.80 -0.66
C ARG A 11 12.83 6.34 -0.23
N THR A 12 13.96 5.88 0.31
CA THR A 12 14.08 4.49 0.77
C THR A 12 13.09 4.19 1.90
N LYS A 13 12.98 5.09 2.89
CA LYS A 13 12.00 4.93 3.97
C LYS A 13 10.57 4.82 3.43
N HIS A 14 10.19 5.72 2.53
CA HIS A 14 8.87 5.73 1.92
C HIS A 14 8.56 4.41 1.17
N LEU A 15 9.51 3.90 0.37
CA LEU A 15 9.33 2.64 -0.35
C LEU A 15 9.23 1.44 0.59
N ILE A 16 9.98 1.44 1.69
CA ILE A 16 9.88 0.40 2.73
C ILE A 16 8.52 0.45 3.43
N GLU A 17 8.04 1.65 3.76
CA GLU A 17 6.73 1.83 4.39
C GLU A 17 5.60 1.30 3.48
N LEU A 18 5.65 1.63 2.18
CA LEU A 18 4.71 1.09 1.19
C LEU A 18 4.79 -0.44 1.06
N GLY A 19 6.00 -0.99 0.97
CA GLY A 19 6.20 -2.45 0.96
C GLY A 19 5.69 -3.13 2.23
N GLY A 20 5.86 -2.48 3.38
CA GLY A 20 5.33 -2.95 4.66
C GLY A 20 3.81 -3.04 4.70
N LEU A 21 3.09 -2.20 3.95
CA LEU A 21 1.62 -2.30 3.84
C LEU A 21 1.19 -3.59 3.11
N VAL A 22 1.94 -4.01 2.08
CA VAL A 22 1.66 -5.25 1.34
C VAL A 22 1.81 -6.47 2.25
N VAL A 23 2.86 -6.48 3.08
CA VAL A 23 3.09 -7.55 4.08
C VAL A 23 2.01 -7.53 5.16
N LYS A 24 1.69 -6.36 5.74
CA LYS A 24 0.67 -6.23 6.80
C LYS A 24 -0.74 -6.57 6.34
N ALA A 25 -1.02 -6.47 5.05
CA ALA A 25 -2.28 -6.89 4.46
C ALA A 25 -2.36 -8.41 4.20
N GLY A 26 -1.31 -9.17 4.53
CA GLY A 26 -1.23 -10.62 4.28
C GLY A 26 -1.05 -10.99 2.80
N ILE A 27 -0.86 -10.00 1.91
CA ILE A 27 -0.86 -10.23 0.46
C ILE A 27 0.32 -11.12 0.06
N VAL A 28 1.50 -10.94 0.67
CA VAL A 28 2.69 -11.75 0.36
C VAL A 28 2.45 -13.22 0.66
N GLU A 29 1.85 -13.53 1.81
CA GLU A 29 1.53 -14.91 2.20
C GLU A 29 0.45 -15.52 1.29
N LEU A 30 -0.62 -14.76 1.01
CA LEU A 30 -1.74 -15.23 0.17
C LEU A 30 -1.35 -15.45 -1.30
N THR A 31 -0.36 -14.73 -1.80
CA THR A 31 0.09 -14.81 -3.20
C THR A 31 1.36 -15.63 -3.39
N GLY A 32 1.99 -16.10 -2.31
CA GLY A 32 3.29 -16.77 -2.38
C GLY A 32 4.40 -15.86 -2.92
N ASP A 33 4.33 -14.55 -2.64
CA ASP A 33 5.24 -13.51 -3.15
C ASP A 33 5.29 -13.41 -4.69
N ASP A 34 4.23 -13.84 -5.39
CA ASP A 34 4.14 -13.66 -6.84
C ASP A 34 3.94 -12.17 -7.18
N ARG A 35 5.03 -11.56 -7.65
CA ARG A 35 5.11 -10.14 -7.97
C ARG A 35 4.14 -9.73 -9.08
N ALA A 36 3.84 -10.61 -10.03
CA ALA A 36 2.90 -10.32 -11.11
C ALA A 36 1.47 -10.27 -10.57
N VAL A 37 1.11 -11.20 -9.68
CA VAL A 37 -0.19 -11.21 -9.01
C VAL A 37 -0.36 -9.97 -8.13
N ILE A 38 0.64 -9.63 -7.32
CA ILE A 38 0.61 -8.44 -6.46
C ILE A 38 0.44 -7.17 -7.30
N LEU A 39 1.22 -7.03 -8.38
CA LEU A 39 1.13 -5.87 -9.26
C LEU A 39 -0.25 -5.79 -9.95
N GLY A 40 -0.76 -6.91 -10.46
CA GLY A 40 -2.08 -6.97 -11.09
C GLY A 40 -3.21 -6.55 -10.14
N ALA A 41 -3.17 -6.99 -8.88
CA ALA A 41 -4.14 -6.59 -7.87
C ALA A 41 -4.09 -5.08 -7.56
N LEU A 42 -2.89 -4.50 -7.49
CA LEU A 42 -2.71 -3.06 -7.27
C LEU A 42 -3.17 -2.23 -8.48
N ILE A 43 -2.91 -2.70 -9.70
CA ILE A 43 -3.42 -2.07 -10.93
C ILE A 43 -4.95 -2.06 -10.92
N TRP A 44 -5.58 -3.20 -10.65
CA TRP A 44 -7.04 -3.31 -10.57
C TRP A 44 -7.64 -2.37 -9.52
N ALA A 45 -7.00 -2.24 -8.35
CA ALA A 45 -7.42 -1.29 -7.33
C ALA A 45 -7.32 0.16 -7.84
N GLY A 46 -6.24 0.52 -8.55
CA GLY A 46 -6.07 1.82 -9.18
C GLY A 46 -7.12 2.10 -10.25
N GLU A 47 -7.44 1.13 -11.11
CA GLU A 47 -8.50 1.23 -12.11
C GLU A 47 -9.86 1.45 -11.45
N LYS A 48 -10.17 0.74 -10.37
CA LYS A 48 -11.45 0.92 -9.64
C LYS A 48 -11.62 2.35 -9.11
N LEU A 49 -10.54 3.00 -8.68
CA LEU A 49 -10.57 4.40 -8.22
C LEU A 49 -10.85 5.41 -9.34
N GLN A 50 -10.59 5.05 -10.61
CA GLN A 50 -10.89 5.90 -11.76
C GLN A 50 -12.33 5.75 -12.28
N THR A 51 -13.11 4.82 -11.72
CA THR A 51 -14.52 4.60 -12.09
C THR A 51 -15.46 5.61 -11.41
N SER A 52 -16.72 5.67 -11.84
CA SER A 52 -17.76 6.48 -11.19
C SER A 52 -17.99 6.14 -9.72
N ASP A 53 -17.67 4.91 -9.29
CA ASP A 53 -17.73 4.47 -7.90
C ASP A 53 -16.43 4.73 -7.11
N GLY A 54 -15.44 5.38 -7.72
CA GLY A 54 -14.09 5.53 -7.18
C GLY A 54 -14.06 6.21 -5.82
N GLU A 55 -14.86 7.28 -5.63
CA GLU A 55 -14.94 8.00 -4.36
C GLU A 55 -15.50 7.11 -3.23
N ARG A 56 -16.54 6.33 -3.52
CA ARG A 56 -17.11 5.37 -2.56
C ARG A 56 -16.09 4.30 -2.21
N ALA A 57 -15.41 3.73 -3.20
CA ALA A 57 -14.36 2.74 -2.97
C ALA A 57 -13.22 3.31 -2.10
N HIS A 58 -12.77 4.54 -2.40
CA HIS A 58 -11.76 5.25 -1.64
C HIS A 58 -12.15 5.44 -0.16
N GLY A 59 -13.39 5.85 0.11
CA GLY A 59 -13.92 5.99 1.47
C GLY A 59 -13.89 4.67 2.24
N ILE A 60 -14.44 3.60 1.64
CA ILE A 60 -14.47 2.26 2.25
C ILE A 60 -13.06 1.75 2.56
N TRP A 61 -12.13 1.91 1.62
CA TRP A 61 -10.75 1.46 1.80
C TRP A 61 -10.01 2.28 2.86
N THR A 62 -10.24 3.59 2.92
CA THR A 62 -9.68 4.47 3.95
C THR A 62 -10.13 4.02 5.34
N ASP A 63 -11.42 3.76 5.54
CA ASP A 63 -11.96 3.34 6.84
C ASP A 63 -11.50 1.93 7.23
N LYS A 64 -11.38 1.02 6.26
CA LYS A 64 -10.80 -0.31 6.50
C LYS A 64 -9.33 -0.21 6.89
N GLY A 65 -8.55 0.60 6.17
CA GLY A 65 -7.13 0.84 6.44
C GLY A 65 -6.89 1.46 7.82
N LYS A 66 -7.65 2.49 8.20
CA LYS A 66 -7.58 3.10 9.54
C LYS A 66 -7.84 2.09 10.65
N ARG A 67 -8.88 1.25 10.49
CA ARG A 67 -9.20 0.18 11.46
C ARG A 67 -8.10 -0.86 11.56
N ALA A 68 -7.56 -1.31 10.44
CA ALA A 68 -6.46 -2.28 10.42
C ALA A 68 -5.19 -1.72 11.09
N LEU A 69 -4.82 -0.47 10.81
CA LEU A 69 -3.68 0.19 11.44
C LEU A 69 -3.88 0.38 12.95
N ALA A 70 -5.11 0.70 13.39
CA ALA A 70 -5.43 0.82 14.81
C ALA A 70 -5.42 -0.52 15.55
N ALA A 71 -5.82 -1.61 14.88
CA ALA A 71 -5.84 -2.96 15.44
C ALA A 71 -4.44 -3.59 15.54
N GLN A 72 -3.54 -3.26 14.61
CA GLN A 72 -2.15 -3.72 14.61
C GLN A 72 -1.23 -2.87 15.50
N LYS A 73 -1.76 -2.18 16.52
CA LYS A 73 -0.97 -1.36 17.46
C LYS A 73 0.22 -2.18 18.00
N ILE A 74 1.41 -1.82 17.52
CA ILE A 74 2.69 -1.90 18.24
C ILE A 74 2.80 -0.61 19.04
#